data_AF-A0A7V3FVU4-F1
#
_entry.id   AF-A0A7V3FVU4-F1
#
_cell.length_a   1.000
_cell.length_b   1.000
_cell.length_c   1.000
_cell.angle_alpha   90.00
_cell.angle_beta   90.00
_cell.angle_gamma   90.00
#
_symmetry.space_group_name_H-M   'P 1'
#
loop_
_entity.id
_entity.type
_entity.pdbx_description
1 polymer ?
#
loop_
_entity_poly.entity_id
_entity_poly.type
_entity_poly.pdbx_seq_one_letter_code
_entity_poly.pdbx_strand_id
1 'polypeptide(L)'
;MAEKETQFEKIKRLSKNQKHIRNIATSAHIHHGKCISEDSRLVLADGSIKTARELFEEVSKRSRIYKENEDHTVFIPSERIEVFSLNKATGQMEKKPIQYVWRLVGGRTIRTRLRNGFEIETTPEHKYTVFRDGFKDIGARDLKLGDRVVCARKLGVEIENKEIKKDILERLSQK
;
A
#
# COMPACT_ATOMS: atom_id res chain seq x y z
N MET A 1 22.51 9.36 -35.46
CA MET A 1 22.10 9.99 -34.19
C MET A 1 20.96 9.16 -33.62
N ALA A 2 21.11 8.57 -32.43
CA ALA A 2 20.06 7.75 -31.84
C ALA A 2 18.86 8.64 -31.45
N GLU A 3 17.67 8.33 -31.95
CA GLU A 3 16.44 9.02 -31.58
C GLU A 3 16.25 8.96 -30.06
N LYS A 4 16.03 10.13 -29.43
CA LYS A 4 15.76 10.20 -28.00
C LYS A 4 14.36 9.64 -27.74
N GLU A 5 14.33 8.51 -27.06
CA GLU A 5 13.09 7.89 -26.54
C GLU A 5 12.23 8.95 -25.85
N THR A 6 10.99 9.10 -26.31
CA THR A 6 10.04 10.04 -25.71
C THR A 6 9.65 9.58 -24.32
N GLN A 7 9.20 10.50 -23.45
CA GLN A 7 8.72 10.11 -22.13
C GLN A 7 7.59 9.08 -22.19
N PHE A 8 6.72 9.15 -23.20
CA PHE A 8 5.63 8.20 -23.41
C PHE A 8 6.12 6.80 -23.77
N GLU A 9 7.12 6.68 -24.65
CA GLU A 9 7.72 5.40 -25.02
C GLU A 9 8.47 4.77 -23.86
N LYS A 10 9.20 5.59 -23.10
CA LYS A 10 9.87 5.17 -21.86
C LYS A 10 8.88 4.63 -20.84
N ILE A 11 7.72 5.29 -20.70
CA ILE A 11 6.62 4.83 -19.86
C ILE A 11 6.07 3.49 -20.34
N LYS A 12 5.79 3.36 -21.64
CA LYS A 12 5.25 2.13 -22.26
C LYS A 12 6.23 0.96 -22.13
N ARG A 13 7.53 1.20 -22.25
CA ARG A 13 8.60 0.20 -22.09
C ARG A 13 8.75 -0.25 -20.64
N LEU A 14 8.80 0.69 -19.70
CA LEU A 14 8.97 0.39 -18.27
C LEU A 14 7.73 -0.30 -17.68
N SER A 15 6.53 0.05 -18.16
CA SER A 15 5.27 -0.61 -17.74
C SER A 15 5.04 -1.99 -18.35
N LYS A 16 5.83 -2.41 -19.34
CA LYS A 16 5.79 -3.77 -19.90
C LYS A 16 6.57 -4.81 -19.08
N ASN A 17 7.44 -4.39 -18.18
CA ASN A 17 8.27 -5.31 -17.40
C ASN A 17 7.73 -5.47 -15.96
N GLN A 18 7.28 -6.69 -15.67
CA GLN A 18 6.67 -7.09 -14.39
C GLN A 18 7.57 -6.80 -13.17
N LYS A 19 8.90 -6.79 -13.34
CA LYS A 19 9.88 -6.48 -12.28
C LYS A 19 9.87 -5.01 -11.82
N HIS A 20 9.11 -4.13 -12.47
CA HIS A 20 9.15 -2.68 -12.23
C HIS A 20 7.84 -2.06 -11.74
N ILE A 21 6.82 -2.86 -11.44
CA ILE A 21 5.52 -2.37 -10.94
C ILE A 21 5.52 -2.53 -9.41
N ARG A 22 5.18 -1.48 -8.64
CA ARG A 22 5.29 -1.48 -7.17
C ARG A 22 4.08 -0.85 -6.48
N ASN A 23 3.44 -1.61 -5.58
CA ASN A 23 2.42 -1.18 -4.60
C ASN A 23 1.02 -0.85 -5.15
N ILE A 24 0.01 -1.46 -4.54
CA ILE A 24 -1.42 -1.27 -4.86
C ILE A 24 -1.95 -0.08 -4.06
N ALA A 25 -2.68 0.84 -4.71
CA ALA A 25 -3.34 1.94 -4.02
C ALA A 25 -4.74 1.52 -3.55
N THR A 26 -5.01 1.69 -2.26
CA THR A 26 -6.34 1.49 -1.68
C THR A 26 -6.84 2.77 -1.01
N SER A 27 -8.17 2.92 -0.92
CA SER A 27 -8.81 4.09 -0.31
C SER A 27 -9.80 3.64 0.77
N ALA A 28 -9.52 3.99 2.02
CA ALA A 28 -10.37 3.68 3.16
C ALA A 28 -10.83 4.96 3.87
N HIS A 29 -12.07 4.95 4.36
CA HIS A 29 -12.64 5.98 5.23
C HIS A 29 -13.12 5.27 6.50
N ILE A 30 -12.94 5.92 7.65
CA ILE A 30 -12.95 5.37 9.03
C ILE A 30 -14.27 4.73 9.53
N HIS A 31 -15.33 4.66 8.71
CA HIS A 31 -16.68 4.30 9.21
C HIS A 31 -17.43 3.22 8.42
N HIS A 32 -16.73 2.32 7.71
CA HIS A 32 -17.41 1.35 6.84
C HIS A 32 -16.84 -0.08 6.87
N GLY A 33 -16.22 -0.54 7.95
CA GLY A 33 -15.72 -1.92 8.00
C GLY A 33 -14.55 -2.24 7.06
N LYS A 34 -13.94 -1.21 6.45
CA LYS A 34 -12.86 -1.35 5.47
C LYS A 34 -11.57 -1.77 6.15
N CYS A 35 -11.12 -2.99 5.88
CA CYS A 35 -9.85 -3.52 6.36
C CYS A 35 -9.08 -4.26 5.26
N ILE A 36 -7.81 -4.50 5.53
CA ILE A 36 -6.94 -5.38 4.76
C ILE A 36 -6.60 -6.59 5.64
N SER A 37 -6.22 -7.72 5.03
CA SER A 37 -5.74 -8.88 5.76
C SER A 37 -4.49 -8.51 6.58
N GLU A 38 -4.37 -9.12 7.75
CA GLU A 38 -3.29 -8.88 8.70
C GLU A 38 -1.89 -9.16 8.12
N ASP A 39 -1.78 -10.12 7.19
CA ASP A 39 -0.54 -10.47 6.48
C ASP A 39 -0.21 -9.49 5.33
N SER A 40 -1.09 -8.53 5.04
CA SER A 40 -0.87 -7.56 3.97
C SER A 40 0.34 -6.69 4.30
N ARG A 41 1.30 -6.65 3.38
CA ARG A 41 2.52 -5.85 3.53
C ARG A 41 2.26 -4.39 3.16
N LEU A 42 2.64 -3.50 4.07
CA LEU A 42 2.57 -2.06 3.98
C LEU A 42 3.98 -1.51 3.79
N VAL A 43 4.14 -0.58 2.86
CA VAL A 43 5.39 0.16 2.66
C VAL A 43 5.25 1.51 3.34
N LEU A 44 6.04 1.75 4.38
CA LEU A 44 6.08 3.01 5.11
C LEU A 44 7.00 4.02 4.39
N ALA A 45 6.87 5.30 4.71
CA ALA A 45 7.61 6.37 4.05
C ALA A 45 9.11 6.35 4.36
N ASP A 46 9.50 5.75 5.50
CA ASP A 46 10.89 5.49 5.89
C ASP A 46 11.54 4.33 5.10
N GLY A 47 10.78 3.66 4.23
CA GLY A 47 11.24 2.54 3.43
C GLY A 47 11.10 1.17 4.10
N SER A 48 10.70 1.12 5.37
CA SER A 48 10.41 -0.14 6.04
C SER A 48 9.16 -0.79 5.44
N ILE A 49 9.14 -2.12 5.51
CA ILE A 49 8.01 -2.94 5.10
C ILE A 49 7.54 -3.70 6.32
N LYS A 50 6.28 -3.51 6.71
CA LYS A 50 5.64 -4.20 7.84
C LYS A 50 4.33 -4.81 7.38
N THR A 51 3.94 -5.93 7.96
CA THR A 51 2.57 -6.43 7.84
C THR A 51 1.60 -5.49 8.57
N ALA A 52 0.32 -5.55 8.20
CA ALA A 52 -0.72 -4.80 8.89
C ALA A 52 -0.80 -5.20 10.37
N ARG A 53 -0.56 -6.50 10.67
CA ARG A 53 -0.46 -7.02 12.03
C ARG A 53 0.68 -6.38 12.82
N GLU A 54 1.91 -6.44 12.30
CA GLU A 54 3.09 -5.90 12.97
C GLU A 54 2.92 -4.40 13.27
N LEU A 55 2.40 -3.63 12.30
CA LEU A 55 2.14 -2.21 12.49
C LEU A 55 1.08 -1.95 13.57
N PHE A 56 -0.01 -2.73 13.57
CA PHE A 56 -1.06 -2.60 14.58
C PHE A 56 -0.54 -2.93 15.98
N GLU A 57 0.22 -4.01 16.14
CA GLU A 57 0.79 -4.44 17.43
C GLU A 57 1.85 -3.48 17.98
N GLU A 58 2.67 -2.91 17.11
CA GLU A 58 3.65 -1.90 17.50
C GLU A 58 2.98 -0.62 18.00
N VAL A 59 1.96 -0.16 17.27
CA VAL A 59 1.18 1.02 17.64
C VAL A 59 0.41 0.74 18.94
N SER A 60 -0.22 -0.42 19.10
CA SER A 60 -1.01 -0.74 20.29
C SER A 60 -0.19 -0.78 21.58
N LYS A 61 1.08 -1.21 21.53
CA LYS A 61 1.99 -1.21 22.69
C LYS A 61 2.39 0.18 23.18
N ARG A 62 2.37 1.18 22.30
CA ARG A 62 2.92 2.53 22.56
C ARG A 62 1.87 3.63 22.55
N SER A 63 0.60 3.30 22.34
CA SER A 63 -0.47 4.25 22.07
C SER A 63 -1.64 4.12 23.01
N ARG A 64 -2.45 5.19 23.10
CA ARG A 64 -3.72 5.16 23.84
C ARG A 64 -4.82 4.56 22.95
N ILE A 65 -5.69 3.76 23.57
CA ILE A 65 -6.93 3.30 22.93
C ILE A 65 -7.80 4.53 22.65
N TYR A 66 -8.18 4.71 21.39
CA TYR A 66 -9.14 5.75 20.99
C TYR A 66 -10.57 5.24 21.11
N LYS A 67 -10.80 4.01 20.67
CA LYS A 67 -12.10 3.33 20.74
C LYS A 67 -11.90 1.83 20.76
N GLU A 68 -12.63 1.15 21.62
CA GLU A 68 -12.68 -0.31 21.64
C GLU A 68 -14.10 -0.77 21.92
N ASN A 69 -14.57 -1.72 21.12
CA ASN A 69 -15.78 -2.49 21.39
C ASN A 69 -15.55 -3.93 20.92
N GLU A 70 -16.58 -4.77 21.02
CA GLU A 70 -16.50 -6.19 20.64
C GLU A 70 -16.12 -6.41 19.16
N ASP A 71 -16.42 -5.45 18.27
CA ASP A 71 -16.21 -5.56 16.83
C ASP A 71 -14.91 -4.93 16.33
N HIS A 72 -14.42 -3.87 17.00
CA HIS A 72 -13.24 -3.12 16.55
C HIS A 72 -12.46 -2.46 17.68
N THR A 73 -11.14 -2.44 17.50
CA THR A 73 -10.19 -1.68 18.32
C THR A 73 -9.50 -0.64 17.45
N VAL A 74 -9.40 0.59 17.93
CA VAL A 74 -8.79 1.75 17.26
C VAL A 74 -7.77 2.40 18.18
N PHE A 75 -6.56 2.63 17.65
CA PHE A 75 -5.48 3.36 18.30
C PHE A 75 -5.13 4.63 17.52
N ILE A 76 -4.71 5.66 18.26
CA ILE A 76 -4.05 6.84 17.69
C ILE A 76 -2.54 6.66 17.88
N PRO A 77 -1.72 6.61 16.80
CA PRO A 77 -0.28 6.52 16.93
C PRO A 77 0.30 7.64 17.81
N SER A 78 1.14 7.28 18.77
CA SER A 78 1.88 8.23 19.60
C SER A 78 3.06 8.89 18.88
N GLU A 79 3.59 8.22 17.86
CA GLU A 79 4.67 8.71 16.99
C GLU A 79 4.14 8.96 15.57
N ARG A 80 4.79 9.88 14.85
CA ARG A 80 4.42 10.19 13.46
C ARG A 80 4.89 9.09 12.52
N ILE A 81 3.95 8.24 12.10
CA ILE A 81 4.17 7.22 11.07
C ILE A 81 3.63 7.73 9.74
N GLU A 82 4.44 7.71 8.69
CA GLU A 82 4.05 8.19 7.37
C GLU A 82 3.96 7.05 6.34
N VAL A 83 3.04 7.20 5.39
CA VAL A 83 2.82 6.27 4.27
C VAL A 83 2.73 7.04 2.96
N PHE A 84 2.94 6.35 1.84
CA PHE A 84 2.71 6.92 0.53
C PHE A 84 1.23 6.81 0.14
N SER A 85 0.62 7.94 -0.20
CA SER A 85 -0.76 8.05 -0.66
C SER A 85 -0.83 8.61 -2.07
N LEU A 86 -1.86 8.23 -2.82
CA LEU A 86 -2.11 8.76 -4.16
C LEU A 86 -2.88 10.09 -4.05
N ASN A 87 -2.26 11.18 -4.51
CA ASN A 87 -2.96 12.43 -4.74
C ASN A 87 -3.83 12.29 -6.01
N LYS A 88 -5.15 12.20 -5.84
CA LYS A 88 -6.08 11.96 -6.96
C LYS A 88 -6.18 13.13 -7.95
N ALA A 89 -5.82 14.35 -7.52
CA ALA A 89 -5.83 15.52 -8.39
C ALA A 89 -4.61 15.57 -9.32
N THR A 90 -3.42 15.23 -8.80
CA THR A 90 -2.17 15.30 -9.57
C THR A 90 -1.75 13.94 -10.15
N GLY A 91 -2.31 12.84 -9.63
CA GLY A 91 -1.88 11.47 -9.95
C GLY A 91 -0.51 11.10 -9.37
N GLN A 92 0.06 11.93 -8.48
CA GLN A 92 1.37 11.72 -7.89
C GLN A 92 1.27 11.07 -6.51
N MET A 93 2.35 10.39 -6.10
CA MET A 93 2.46 9.85 -4.74
C MET A 93 2.99 10.93 -3.79
N GLU A 94 2.37 11.06 -2.62
CA GLU A 94 2.77 11.99 -1.56
C GLU A 94 2.86 11.27 -0.21
N LYS A 95 3.74 11.74 0.68
CA LYS A 95 3.82 11.22 2.05
C LYS A 95 2.65 11.79 2.87
N LYS A 96 1.95 10.94 3.62
CA LYS A 96 0.86 11.33 4.53
C LYS A 96 1.01 10.64 5.88
N PRO A 97 0.72 11.32 7.00
CA PRO A 97 0.72 10.69 8.30
C PRO A 97 -0.48 9.75 8.47
N ILE A 98 -0.26 8.63 9.14
CA ILE A 98 -1.32 7.76 9.65
C ILE A 98 -1.94 8.43 10.89
N GLN A 99 -3.24 8.68 10.86
CA GLN A 99 -3.96 9.26 12.00
C GLN A 99 -4.51 8.22 12.95
N TYR A 100 -4.91 7.06 12.42
CA TYR A 100 -5.53 5.98 13.18
C TYR A 100 -5.06 4.64 12.63
N VAL A 101 -4.93 3.66 13.52
CA VAL A 101 -4.76 2.25 13.15
C VAL A 101 -5.86 1.46 13.84
N TRP A 102 -6.54 0.60 13.10
CA TRP A 102 -7.66 -0.18 13.63
C TRP A 102 -7.62 -1.63 13.18
N ARG A 103 -8.31 -2.47 13.95
CA ARG A 103 -8.55 -3.89 13.65
C ARG A 103 -10.05 -4.16 13.79
N LEU A 104 -10.58 -4.97 12.88
CA LEU A 104 -11.92 -5.54 12.98
C LEU A 104 -11.80 -7.00 13.44
N VAL A 105 -12.74 -7.44 14.28
CA VAL A 105 -12.84 -8.82 14.71
C VAL A 105 -13.73 -9.57 13.72
N GLY A 106 -13.13 -10.49 12.97
CA GLY A 106 -13.82 -11.28 11.95
C GLY A 106 -14.15 -10.51 10.67
N GLY A 107 -15.16 -11.00 9.95
CA GLY A 107 -15.55 -10.48 8.63
C GLY A 107 -15.07 -11.36 7.48
N ARG A 108 -15.71 -11.19 6.32
CA ARG A 108 -15.31 -11.85 5.08
C ARG A 108 -14.27 -11.01 4.36
N THR A 109 -13.39 -11.67 3.61
CA THR A 109 -12.39 -11.02 2.77
C THR A 109 -12.49 -11.50 1.32
N ILE A 110 -11.97 -10.68 0.41
CA ILE A 110 -11.84 -10.97 -1.02
C ILE A 110 -10.37 -10.84 -1.37
N ARG A 111 -9.80 -11.91 -1.92
CA ARG A 111 -8.43 -11.91 -2.45
C ARG A 111 -8.42 -11.41 -3.88
N THR A 112 -7.86 -10.23 -4.09
CA THR A 112 -7.71 -9.63 -5.42
C THR A 112 -6.30 -9.91 -5.93
N ARG A 113 -6.17 -10.69 -7.00
CA ARG A 113 -4.91 -10.95 -7.69
C ARG A 113 -4.82 -10.15 -8.98
N LEU A 114 -3.78 -9.34 -9.10
CA LEU A 114 -3.47 -8.54 -10.27
C LEU A 114 -2.62 -9.31 -11.27
N ARG A 115 -2.67 -8.89 -12.54
CA ARG A 115 -1.89 -9.52 -13.63
C ARG A 115 -0.38 -9.54 -13.38
N ASN A 116 0.15 -8.58 -12.62
CA ASN A 116 1.57 -8.51 -12.27
C ASN A 116 1.96 -9.45 -11.12
N GLY A 117 1.05 -10.27 -10.61
CA GLY A 117 1.29 -11.22 -9.53
C GLY A 117 1.14 -10.63 -8.14
N PHE A 118 0.87 -9.32 -7.99
CA PHE A 118 0.49 -8.80 -6.69
C PHE A 118 -0.89 -9.32 -6.30
N GLU A 119 -1.01 -9.65 -5.03
CA GLU A 119 -2.27 -9.99 -4.42
C GLU A 119 -2.41 -9.21 -3.12
N ILE A 120 -3.64 -8.83 -2.84
CA ILE A 120 -4.02 -8.23 -1.58
C ILE A 120 -5.41 -8.74 -1.23
N GLU A 121 -5.60 -9.02 0.05
CA GLU A 121 -6.85 -9.52 0.59
C GLU A 121 -7.49 -8.42 1.44
N THR A 122 -8.74 -8.06 1.12
CA THR A 122 -9.42 -6.91 1.73
C THR A 122 -10.89 -7.23 1.99
N THR A 123 -11.55 -6.44 2.83
CA THR A 123 -12.99 -6.58 3.04
C THR A 123 -13.78 -6.19 1.78
N PRO A 124 -14.99 -6.75 1.55
CA PRO A 124 -15.79 -6.52 0.34
C PRO A 124 -16.03 -5.05 -0.05
N GLU A 125 -16.11 -4.14 0.91
CA GLU A 125 -16.32 -2.69 0.72
C GLU A 125 -15.03 -1.87 0.69
N HIS A 126 -13.87 -2.50 0.86
CA HIS A 126 -12.59 -1.84 0.73
C HIS A 126 -12.43 -1.31 -0.69
N LYS A 127 -12.16 -0.01 -0.85
CA LYS A 127 -12.14 0.60 -2.18
C LYS A 127 -10.74 0.54 -2.79
N TYR A 128 -10.70 0.21 -4.06
CA TYR A 128 -9.55 0.28 -4.94
C TYR A 128 -9.75 1.46 -5.88
N THR A 129 -8.70 2.23 -6.09
CA THR A 129 -8.72 3.22 -7.17
C THR A 129 -8.48 2.48 -8.48
N VAL A 130 -9.45 2.50 -9.38
CA VAL A 130 -9.36 1.94 -10.73
C VAL A 130 -9.36 3.06 -11.76
N PHE A 131 -8.79 2.77 -12.92
CA PHE A 131 -8.87 3.66 -14.07
C PHE A 131 -9.90 3.16 -15.09
N ARG A 132 -11.04 3.87 -15.18
CA ARG A 132 -12.11 3.66 -16.16
C ARG A 132 -12.59 5.03 -16.67
N ASP A 133 -11.91 5.53 -17.70
CA ASP A 133 -12.09 6.90 -18.24
C ASP A 133 -11.86 8.00 -17.17
N GLY A 134 -10.92 7.74 -16.26
CA GLY A 134 -10.64 8.55 -15.07
C GLY A 134 -10.48 7.71 -13.81
N PHE A 135 -10.05 8.33 -12.71
CA PHE A 135 -9.92 7.67 -11.41
C PHE A 135 -11.30 7.48 -10.77
N LYS A 136 -11.63 6.23 -10.44
CA LYS A 136 -12.87 5.87 -9.74
C LYS A 136 -12.53 4.94 -8.58
N ASP A 137 -13.21 5.11 -7.45
CA ASP A 137 -13.05 4.20 -6.32
C ASP A 137 -14.14 3.12 -6.37
N ILE A 138 -13.72 1.87 -6.48
CA ILE A 138 -14.61 0.70 -6.60
C ILE A 138 -14.34 -0.24 -5.44
N GLY A 139 -15.39 -0.75 -4.78
CA GLY A 139 -15.26 -1.72 -3.70
C GLY A 139 -14.69 -3.06 -4.20
N ALA A 140 -14.01 -3.80 -3.33
CA ALA A 140 -13.45 -5.11 -3.65
C ALA A 140 -14.50 -6.06 -4.28
N ARG A 141 -15.74 -6.02 -3.77
CA ARG A 141 -16.88 -6.81 -4.25
C ARG A 141 -17.33 -6.47 -5.67
N ASP A 142 -17.04 -5.25 -6.12
CA ASP A 142 -17.50 -4.70 -7.40
C ASP A 142 -16.38 -4.69 -8.47
N LEU A 143 -15.18 -5.16 -8.10
CA LEU A 143 -14.08 -5.36 -9.04
C LEU A 143 -14.44 -6.44 -10.04
N LYS A 144 -14.12 -6.19 -11.31
CA LYS A 144 -14.33 -7.11 -12.42
C LYS A 144 -12.99 -7.55 -13.00
N LEU A 145 -12.95 -8.78 -13.52
CA LEU A 145 -11.79 -9.24 -14.28
C LEU A 145 -11.51 -8.28 -15.45
N GLY A 146 -10.25 -7.87 -15.57
CA GLY A 146 -9.81 -6.88 -16.56
C GLY A 146 -9.75 -5.44 -16.04
N ASP A 147 -10.27 -5.15 -14.84
CA ASP A 147 -10.13 -3.83 -14.24
C ASP A 147 -8.66 -3.42 -14.06
N ARG A 148 -8.39 -2.15 -14.38
CA ARG A 148 -7.06 -1.55 -14.21
C ARG A 148 -6.98 -0.87 -12.86
N VAL A 149 -6.58 -1.63 -11.85
CA VAL A 149 -6.28 -1.10 -10.51
C VAL A 149 -5.03 -0.22 -10.60
N VAL A 150 -5.11 0.97 -9.99
CA VAL A 150 -4.00 1.92 -9.92
C VAL A 150 -2.96 1.40 -8.94
N CYS A 151 -1.72 1.35 -9.40
CA CYS A 151 -0.56 1.00 -8.59
C CYS A 151 0.47 2.12 -8.70
N ALA A 152 1.25 2.31 -7.65
CA ALA A 152 2.39 3.21 -7.74
C ALA A 152 3.40 2.65 -8.77
N ARG A 153 4.08 3.55 -9.47
CA ARG A 153 5.20 3.15 -10.34
C ARG A 153 6.53 3.23 -9.58
N LYS A 154 6.66 4.29 -8.79
CA LYS A 154 7.83 4.60 -7.97
C LYS A 154 7.33 5.15 -6.64
N LEU A 155 8.02 4.77 -5.57
CA LEU A 155 7.92 5.46 -4.30
C LEU A 155 9.20 6.27 -4.12
N GLY A 156 9.06 7.50 -3.66
CA GLY A 156 10.19 8.36 -3.28
C GLY A 156 10.68 8.00 -1.88
N VAL A 157 11.11 6.75 -1.70
CA VAL A 157 11.75 6.32 -0.44
C VAL A 157 13.16 6.89 -0.43
N GLU A 158 13.43 7.73 0.57
CA GLU A 158 14.77 8.23 0.85
C GLU A 158 15.42 7.23 1.81
N ILE A 159 16.26 6.35 1.26
CA ILE A 159 17.01 5.40 2.09
C ILE A 159 18.27 6.13 2.55
N GLU A 160 18.38 6.42 3.85
CA GLU A 160 19.58 7.05 4.43
C GLU A 160 20.81 6.14 4.38
N ASN A 161 20.60 4.83 4.20
CA ASN A 161 21.66 3.85 4.26
C ASN A 161 22.54 3.85 3.00
N LYS A 162 23.66 4.57 3.06
CA LYS A 162 24.71 4.57 2.01
C LYS A 162 25.39 3.21 1.83
N GLU A 163 25.21 2.26 2.75
CA GLU A 163 25.88 0.95 2.74
C GLU A 163 24.95 -0.25 2.50
N ILE A 164 23.83 -0.08 1.78
CA ILE A 164 22.90 -1.18 1.41
C ILE A 164 23.64 -2.41 0.87
N LYS A 165 24.69 -2.20 0.06
CA LYS A 165 25.47 -3.29 -0.52
C LYS A 165 26.18 -4.13 0.53
N LYS A 166 26.70 -3.49 1.59
CA LYS A 166 27.38 -4.17 2.70
C LYS A 166 26.38 -4.95 3.54
N ASP A 167 25.24 -4.34 3.87
CA ASP A 167 24.18 -4.99 4.67
C ASP A 167 23.62 -6.24 3.97
N ILE A 168 23.45 -6.19 2.64
CA ILE A 168 23.05 -7.35 1.83
C ILE A 168 24.11 -8.46 1.89
N LEU A 169 25.39 -8.10 1.74
CA LEU A 169 26.48 -9.07 1.76
C LEU A 169 26.61 -9.75 3.13
N GLU A 170 26.47 -8.99 4.23
CA GLU A 170 26.49 -9.54 5.59
C GLU A 170 25.34 -10.54 5.79
N ARG A 171 24.11 -10.19 5.43
CA ARG A 171 22.95 -11.09 5.56
C ARG A 171 23.06 -12.34 4.68
N LEU A 172 23.66 -12.22 3.50
CA LEU A 172 23.89 -13.37 2.61
C LEU A 172 25.04 -14.26 3.10
N SER A 173 26.04 -13.70 3.79
CA SER A 173 27.16 -14.45 4.38
C SER A 173 26.79 -15.24 5.64
N GLN A 174 25.66 -14.92 6.26
CA GLN A 174 25.12 -15.64 7.42
C GLN A 174 24.27 -16.87 7.05
N LYS A 175 24.28 -17.28 5.77
CA LYS A 175 23.70 -18.53 5.26
C LYS A 175 24.79 -19.49 4.80
#